data_AF-A0A951VPM8-F1
#
_entry.id   AF-A0A951VPM8-F1
#
_cell.length_a   1.000
_cell.length_b   1.000
_cell.length_c   1.000
_cell.angle_alpha   90.00
_cell.angle_beta   90.00
_cell.angle_gamma   90.00
#
_symmetry.space_group_name_H-M   'P 1'
#
loop_
_entity.id
_entity.type
_entity.pdbx_description
1 polymer ?
#
loop_
_entity_poly.entity_id
_entity_poly.type
_entity_poly.pdbx_seq_one_letter_code
_entity_poly.pdbx_strand_id
1 'polypeptide(L)'
;MLLLLGRNPVAHLSDEELLARKIAVGSYSALVGDERLPVSLIEMLRGLLCDDANERWDADALGQWMDGRRLNPLQPHIAKRAKRPFAFADREFKTARELAFAFAERWEEAIPYVTDGRLELWLRRSIEDKEAAQQVATAVRDATTNMGDRRVLMDVMMARVSIILDPTGPIRYKNFAAMPDGFGNALAVMIAEGGDVRVFAEVILREIPSHWIAQQDEYSAEYSKLSAHFRDMRELLQQTGLGGGIERCLYETNADVPCMSPLVAEEYVYEIKSILAALNTAARKIDPKSWPIDRHLAAFIASRGSSDMSRQMMSLNDPTPQRATLAVLSLLASLQWRTGPEEAHGLASWLGGLVGPVILSYHSRTRRRAMEREIPRLVRKGSLVELYRLLDDPDERRKDDEEFAWAKAQYLAAVREEADLQSANERREEIALMMGQQSAALISVIISLFTISMLVIVRVW
;
A
#
# COMPACT_ATOMS: atom_id res chain seq x y z
N MET A 1 34.22 -3.94 -26.66
CA MET A 1 33.89 -3.53 -28.04
C MET A 1 34.20 -2.06 -28.31
N LEU A 2 33.59 -1.12 -27.58
CA LEU A 2 33.85 0.33 -27.72
C LEU A 2 35.34 0.67 -27.61
N LEU A 3 36.01 0.10 -26.60
CA LEU A 3 37.45 0.25 -26.39
C LEU A 3 38.29 -0.33 -27.54
N LEU A 4 37.83 -1.40 -28.17
CA LEU A 4 38.55 -2.07 -29.26
C LEU A 4 38.47 -1.27 -30.57
N LEU A 5 37.29 -0.72 -30.87
CA LEU A 5 37.04 0.04 -32.10
C LEU A 5 37.37 1.53 -31.95
N GLY A 6 37.57 2.02 -30.72
CA GLY A 6 37.73 3.44 -30.42
C GLY A 6 36.47 4.29 -30.70
N ARG A 7 35.32 3.65 -30.97
CA ARG A 7 34.04 4.29 -31.31
C ARG A 7 32.85 3.40 -30.95
N ASN A 8 31.65 3.98 -30.92
CA ASN A 8 30.40 3.22 -30.86
C ASN A 8 29.89 2.90 -32.29
N PRO A 9 29.93 1.63 -32.74
CA PRO A 9 29.54 1.27 -34.10
C PRO A 9 28.03 1.39 -34.35
N VAL A 10 27.21 1.41 -33.29
CA VAL A 10 25.75 1.53 -33.37
C VAL A 10 25.24 2.90 -32.93
N ALA A 11 26.11 3.92 -32.83
CA ALA A 11 25.73 5.27 -32.39
C ALA A 11 24.69 5.97 -33.29
N HIS A 12 24.46 5.46 -34.49
CA HIS A 12 23.51 5.98 -35.46
C HIS A 12 22.10 5.42 -35.28
N LEU A 13 21.92 4.38 -34.45
CA LEU A 13 20.63 3.76 -34.19
C LEU A 13 20.01 4.38 -32.95
N SER A 14 18.68 4.53 -32.95
CA SER A 14 17.93 4.80 -31.72
C SER A 14 17.93 3.57 -30.79
N ASP A 15 17.59 3.77 -29.52
CA ASP A 15 17.48 2.66 -28.56
C ASP A 15 16.45 1.62 -29.01
N GLU A 16 15.33 2.07 -29.58
CA GLU A 16 14.26 1.23 -30.11
C GLU A 16 14.72 0.42 -31.33
N GLU A 17 15.42 1.06 -32.27
CA GLU A 17 15.99 0.40 -33.44
C GLU A 17 17.06 -0.62 -33.05
N LEU A 18 17.91 -0.28 -32.07
CA LEU A 18 18.93 -1.16 -31.56
C LEU A 18 18.31 -2.38 -30.89
N LEU A 19 17.27 -2.20 -30.06
CA LEU A 19 16.56 -3.29 -29.40
C LEU A 19 15.88 -4.22 -30.41
N ALA A 20 15.15 -3.65 -31.39
CA ALA A 20 14.54 -4.43 -32.46
C ALA A 20 15.58 -5.24 -33.26
N ARG A 21 16.76 -4.65 -33.53
CA ARG A 21 17.86 -5.34 -34.22
C ARG A 21 18.44 -6.47 -33.39
N LYS A 22 18.65 -6.27 -32.08
CA LYS A 22 19.10 -7.33 -31.16
C LYS A 22 18.10 -8.49 -31.12
N ILE A 23 16.80 -8.20 -31.09
CA ILE A 23 15.76 -9.25 -31.12
C ILE A 23 15.80 -10.06 -32.43
N ALA A 24 16.04 -9.40 -33.56
CA ALA A 24 16.00 -10.02 -34.88
C ALA A 24 17.24 -10.88 -35.21
N VAL A 25 18.45 -10.42 -34.85
CA VAL A 25 19.72 -11.05 -35.27
C VAL A 25 20.66 -11.43 -34.12
N GLY A 26 20.26 -11.15 -32.88
CA GLY A 26 21.03 -11.38 -31.65
C GLY A 26 21.96 -10.23 -31.29
N SER A 27 22.32 -10.12 -30.00
CA SER A 27 23.14 -9.01 -29.48
C SER A 27 24.52 -8.93 -30.11
N TYR A 28 25.21 -10.07 -30.27
CA TYR A 28 26.51 -10.09 -30.95
C TYR A 28 26.41 -9.52 -32.37
N SER A 29 25.52 -10.04 -33.21
CA SER A 29 25.39 -9.62 -34.61
C SER A 29 24.90 -8.18 -34.73
N ALA A 30 24.00 -7.75 -33.84
CA ALA A 30 23.46 -6.39 -33.85
C ALA A 30 24.51 -5.34 -33.47
N LEU A 31 25.37 -5.65 -32.50
CA LEU A 31 26.40 -4.72 -32.03
C LEU A 31 27.65 -4.76 -32.91
N VAL A 32 28.12 -5.95 -33.28
CA VAL A 32 29.32 -6.16 -34.10
C VAL A 32 29.09 -5.86 -35.57
N GLY A 33 27.96 -6.28 -36.12
CA GLY A 33 27.68 -6.16 -37.54
C GLY A 33 28.83 -6.74 -38.39
N ASP A 34 29.32 -5.93 -39.33
CA ASP A 34 30.37 -6.30 -40.28
C ASP A 34 31.78 -5.80 -39.87
N GLU A 35 31.95 -5.39 -38.61
CA GLU A 35 33.24 -4.90 -38.10
C GLU A 35 34.31 -6.00 -38.15
N ARG A 36 35.52 -5.64 -38.58
CA ARG A 36 36.64 -6.57 -38.68
C ARG A 36 37.33 -6.71 -37.32
N LEU A 37 37.22 -7.88 -36.71
CA LEU A 37 37.75 -8.17 -35.37
C LEU A 37 38.89 -9.19 -35.42
N PRO A 38 39.93 -9.06 -34.57
CA PRO A 38 40.91 -10.12 -34.35
C PRO A 38 40.22 -11.42 -33.89
N VAL A 39 40.67 -12.56 -34.42
CA VAL A 39 40.05 -13.88 -34.19
C VAL A 39 39.95 -14.23 -32.70
N SER A 40 40.95 -13.88 -31.90
CA SER A 40 40.95 -14.11 -30.44
C SER A 40 39.81 -13.37 -29.72
N LEU A 41 39.43 -12.19 -30.21
CA LEU A 41 38.40 -11.35 -29.59
C LEU A 41 36.99 -11.74 -30.03
N ILE A 42 36.84 -12.43 -31.16
CA ILE A 42 35.54 -12.93 -31.63
C ILE A 42 34.94 -13.90 -30.61
N GLU A 43 35.76 -14.82 -30.09
CA GLU A 43 35.36 -15.81 -29.08
C GLU A 43 34.84 -15.11 -27.82
N MET A 44 35.64 -14.19 -27.27
CA MET A 44 35.28 -13.39 -26.11
C MET A 44 34.01 -12.57 -26.32
N LEU A 45 33.88 -11.88 -27.47
CA LEU A 45 32.70 -11.06 -27.74
C LEU A 45 31.45 -11.90 -27.95
N ARG A 46 31.53 -13.09 -28.57
CA ARG A 46 30.40 -14.03 -28.64
C ARG A 46 29.98 -14.53 -27.26
N GLY A 47 30.97 -14.82 -26.41
CA GLY A 47 30.76 -15.18 -25.01
C GLY A 47 30.01 -14.12 -24.21
N LEU A 48 30.52 -12.89 -24.23
CA LEU A 48 29.99 -11.77 -23.45
C LEU A 48 28.67 -11.20 -24.00
N LEU A 49 28.46 -11.28 -25.32
CA LEU A 49 27.26 -10.77 -25.99
C LEU A 49 26.26 -11.88 -26.34
N CYS A 50 26.31 -13.02 -25.64
CA CYS A 50 25.28 -14.04 -25.74
C CYS A 50 23.96 -13.52 -25.16
N ASP A 51 22.85 -13.72 -25.86
CA ASP A 51 21.53 -13.29 -25.40
C ASP A 51 21.00 -14.17 -24.27
N ASP A 52 21.32 -15.46 -24.29
CA ASP A 52 21.02 -16.38 -23.20
C ASP A 52 21.94 -16.08 -22.02
N ALA A 53 21.34 -15.73 -20.87
CA ALA A 53 22.07 -15.39 -19.66
C ALA A 53 22.82 -16.59 -19.07
N ASN A 54 22.32 -17.82 -19.26
CA ASN A 54 22.94 -19.04 -18.73
C ASN A 54 24.19 -19.46 -19.52
N GLU A 55 24.25 -19.09 -20.80
CA GLU A 55 25.40 -19.35 -21.67
C GLU A 55 26.37 -18.17 -21.74
N ARG A 56 25.92 -16.97 -21.33
CA ARG A 56 26.74 -15.75 -21.35
C ARG A 56 27.92 -15.92 -20.41
N TRP A 57 29.10 -15.56 -20.91
CA TRP A 57 30.33 -15.64 -20.12
C TRP A 57 30.25 -14.76 -18.88
N ASP A 58 30.59 -15.36 -17.74
CA ASP A 58 30.81 -14.70 -16.48
C ASP A 58 32.29 -14.30 -16.31
N ALA A 59 32.63 -13.82 -15.12
CA ALA A 59 34.00 -13.41 -14.79
C ALA A 59 34.99 -14.59 -14.85
N ASP A 60 34.56 -15.80 -14.50
CA ASP A 60 35.42 -16.99 -14.48
C ASP A 60 35.73 -17.47 -15.89
N ALA A 61 34.73 -17.52 -16.78
CA ALA A 61 34.90 -17.78 -18.20
C ALA A 61 35.86 -16.76 -18.84
N LEU A 62 35.67 -15.48 -18.53
CA LEU A 62 36.56 -14.42 -19.01
C LEU A 62 38.00 -14.60 -18.48
N GLY A 63 38.18 -14.96 -17.22
CA GLY A 63 39.49 -15.24 -16.62
C GLY A 63 40.20 -16.42 -17.30
N GLN A 64 39.49 -17.52 -17.54
CA GLN A 64 40.04 -18.67 -18.26
C GLN A 64 40.48 -18.32 -19.67
N TRP A 65 39.71 -17.49 -20.38
CA TRP A 65 40.09 -16.98 -21.70
C TRP A 65 41.34 -16.09 -21.63
N MET A 66 41.45 -15.23 -20.62
CA MET A 66 42.65 -14.40 -20.39
C MET A 66 43.90 -15.24 -20.14
N ASP A 67 43.77 -16.40 -19.49
CA ASP A 67 44.84 -17.38 -19.29
C ASP A 67 45.19 -18.19 -20.56
N GLY A 68 44.55 -17.88 -21.69
CA GLY A 68 44.78 -18.53 -22.98
C GLY A 68 44.03 -19.84 -23.18
N ARG A 69 43.10 -20.21 -22.29
CA ARG A 69 42.23 -21.37 -22.51
C ARG A 69 41.15 -21.03 -23.53
N ARG A 70 40.91 -21.98 -24.44
CA ARG A 70 39.77 -21.95 -25.36
C ARG A 70 38.55 -22.47 -24.63
N LEU A 71 37.45 -21.72 -24.67
CA LEU A 71 36.17 -22.18 -24.14
C LEU A 71 35.36 -22.84 -25.26
N ASN A 72 34.34 -23.61 -24.87
CA ASN A 72 33.48 -24.25 -25.85
C ASN A 72 32.78 -23.18 -26.69
N PRO A 73 32.79 -23.30 -28.03
CA PRO A 73 32.12 -22.33 -28.89
C PRO A 73 30.63 -22.29 -28.59
N LEU A 74 30.13 -21.12 -28.18
CA LEU A 74 28.70 -20.87 -28.09
C LEU A 74 28.08 -20.95 -29.50
N GLN A 75 27.04 -21.75 -29.63
CA GLN A 75 26.27 -21.79 -30.87
C GLN A 75 25.23 -20.68 -30.83
N PRO A 76 25.07 -19.88 -31.90
CA PRO A 76 24.03 -18.88 -31.93
C PRO A 76 22.66 -19.57 -31.84
N HIS A 77 21.87 -19.21 -30.83
CA HIS A 77 20.50 -19.68 -30.72
C HIS A 77 19.65 -19.08 -31.84
N ILE A 78 19.40 -19.85 -32.90
CA ILE A 78 18.60 -19.39 -34.04
C ILE A 78 17.12 -19.59 -33.70
N ALA A 79 16.42 -18.49 -33.44
CA ALA A 79 14.98 -18.51 -33.23
C ALA A 79 14.27 -19.14 -34.44
N LYS A 80 13.25 -19.96 -34.16
CA LYS A 80 12.45 -20.62 -35.20
C LYS A 80 11.77 -19.57 -36.09
N ARG A 81 12.06 -19.61 -37.39
CA ARG A 81 11.51 -18.66 -38.36
C ARG A 81 10.29 -19.22 -39.07
N ALA A 82 9.30 -18.37 -39.28
CA ALA A 82 8.08 -18.70 -39.99
C ALA A 82 8.33 -18.90 -41.48
N LYS A 83 7.66 -19.91 -42.06
CA LYS A 83 7.64 -20.11 -43.53
C LYS A 83 6.98 -18.95 -44.28
N ARG A 84 5.96 -18.33 -43.67
CA ARG A 84 5.30 -17.12 -44.18
C ARG A 84 5.30 -16.06 -43.08
N PRO A 85 5.72 -14.82 -43.37
CA PRO A 85 5.76 -13.77 -42.36
C PRO A 85 4.35 -13.39 -41.87
N PHE A 86 4.29 -12.84 -40.66
CA PHE A 86 3.08 -12.21 -40.14
C PHE A 86 3.10 -10.72 -40.50
N ALA A 87 2.05 -10.23 -41.14
CA ALA A 87 1.92 -8.82 -41.48
C ALA A 87 1.21 -8.06 -40.35
N PHE A 88 1.86 -7.03 -39.81
CA PHE A 88 1.32 -6.16 -38.76
C PHE A 88 1.96 -4.77 -38.86
N ALA A 89 1.15 -3.70 -38.72
CA ALA A 89 1.63 -2.31 -38.79
C ALA A 89 2.58 -2.02 -39.98
N ASP A 90 2.17 -2.44 -41.18
CA ASP A 90 2.93 -2.32 -42.44
C ASP A 90 4.32 -2.98 -42.45
N ARG A 91 4.58 -3.88 -41.50
CA ARG A 91 5.82 -4.64 -41.37
C ARG A 91 5.55 -6.14 -41.41
N GLU A 92 6.57 -6.89 -41.81
CA GLU A 92 6.55 -8.34 -41.86
C GLU A 92 7.46 -8.95 -40.80
N PHE A 93 6.91 -9.81 -39.95
CA PHE A 93 7.62 -10.45 -38.85
C PHE A 93 7.81 -11.94 -39.12
N LYS A 94 9.02 -12.46 -38.89
CA LYS A 94 9.37 -13.85 -39.20
C LYS A 94 9.56 -14.69 -37.94
N THR A 95 9.68 -14.10 -36.76
CA THR A 95 9.78 -14.85 -35.51
C THR A 95 8.69 -14.42 -34.52
N ALA A 96 8.34 -15.31 -33.59
CA ALA A 96 7.38 -14.99 -32.53
C ALA A 96 7.87 -13.82 -31.66
N ARG A 97 9.17 -13.79 -31.35
CA ARG A 97 9.82 -12.76 -30.54
C ARG A 97 9.75 -11.37 -31.16
N GLU A 98 10.04 -11.25 -32.45
CA GLU A 98 9.91 -9.98 -33.19
C GLU A 98 8.46 -9.47 -33.14
N LEU A 99 7.49 -10.39 -33.31
CA LEU A 99 6.08 -10.04 -33.28
C LEU A 99 5.60 -9.63 -31.88
N ALA A 100 6.08 -10.29 -30.82
CA ALA A 100 5.79 -9.93 -29.43
C ALA A 100 6.23 -8.50 -29.11
N PHE A 101 7.43 -8.12 -29.57
CA PHE A 101 7.94 -6.77 -29.43
C PHE A 101 7.06 -5.74 -30.15
N ALA A 102 6.71 -5.99 -31.41
CA ALA A 102 5.84 -5.09 -32.18
C ALA A 102 4.42 -4.99 -31.60
N PHE A 103 3.86 -6.08 -31.07
CA PHE A 103 2.57 -6.07 -30.39
C PHE A 103 2.60 -5.23 -29.11
N ALA A 104 3.73 -5.20 -28.40
CA ALA A 104 3.88 -4.37 -27.22
C ALA A 104 3.94 -2.87 -27.55
N GLU A 105 4.61 -2.49 -28.66
CA GLU A 105 4.66 -1.10 -29.13
C GLU A 105 3.29 -0.57 -29.56
N ARG A 106 2.46 -1.44 -30.15
CA ARG A 106 1.12 -1.10 -30.65
C ARG A 106 0.03 -1.95 -29.98
N TRP A 107 -0.02 -1.84 -28.65
CA TRP A 107 -0.84 -2.69 -27.78
C TRP A 107 -2.31 -2.80 -28.20
N GLU A 108 -2.99 -1.67 -28.39
CA GLU A 108 -4.42 -1.66 -28.73
C GLU A 108 -4.67 -2.15 -30.18
N GLU A 109 -3.77 -1.83 -31.12
CA GLU A 109 -3.88 -2.28 -32.53
C GLU A 109 -3.64 -3.80 -32.67
N ALA A 110 -2.89 -4.41 -31.75
CA ALA A 110 -2.57 -5.83 -31.78
C ALA A 110 -3.74 -6.73 -31.33
N ILE A 111 -4.62 -6.23 -30.46
CA ILE A 111 -5.72 -7.03 -29.86
C ILE A 111 -6.55 -7.77 -30.93
N PRO A 112 -7.06 -7.13 -32.00
CA PRO A 112 -7.88 -7.81 -33.02
C PRO A 112 -7.16 -8.96 -33.73
N TYR A 113 -5.84 -8.83 -33.95
CA TYR A 113 -5.05 -9.88 -34.61
C TYR A 113 -4.96 -11.15 -33.77
N VAL A 114 -5.05 -11.00 -32.45
CA VAL A 114 -5.04 -12.11 -31.50
C VAL A 114 -6.44 -12.69 -31.34
N THR A 115 -7.45 -11.84 -31.14
CA THR A 115 -8.84 -12.29 -30.87
C THR A 115 -9.51 -12.95 -32.07
N ASP A 116 -9.17 -12.52 -33.29
CA ASP A 116 -9.76 -13.07 -34.52
C ASP A 116 -9.07 -14.37 -34.99
N GLY A 117 -8.13 -14.90 -34.20
CA GLY A 117 -7.45 -16.19 -34.45
C GLY A 117 -6.33 -16.14 -35.50
N ARG A 118 -5.99 -14.96 -36.04
CA ARG A 118 -4.90 -14.83 -37.04
C ARG A 118 -3.56 -15.25 -36.44
N LEU A 119 -3.26 -14.81 -35.22
CA LEU A 119 -2.04 -15.19 -34.52
C LEU A 119 -1.97 -16.72 -34.29
N GLU A 120 -3.05 -17.32 -33.77
CA GLU A 120 -3.10 -18.77 -33.52
C GLU A 120 -2.81 -19.56 -34.80
N LEU A 121 -3.47 -19.19 -35.91
CA LEU A 121 -3.30 -19.86 -37.19
C LEU A 121 -1.86 -19.75 -37.70
N TRP A 122 -1.26 -18.58 -37.54
CA TRP A 122 0.12 -18.33 -37.96
C TRP A 122 1.14 -19.13 -37.13
N LEU A 123 0.97 -19.18 -35.81
CA LEU A 123 1.80 -20.02 -34.93
C LEU A 123 1.70 -21.50 -35.35
N ARG A 124 0.47 -21.98 -35.57
CA ARG A 124 0.22 -23.39 -35.90
C ARG A 124 0.74 -23.80 -37.29
N ARG A 125 0.62 -22.92 -38.30
CA ARG A 125 0.90 -23.26 -39.71
C ARG A 125 2.24 -22.73 -40.24
N SER A 126 2.65 -21.54 -39.84
CA SER A 126 3.84 -20.88 -40.37
C SER A 126 5.06 -21.11 -39.50
N ILE A 127 4.93 -20.94 -38.17
CA ILE A 127 5.99 -21.25 -37.19
C ILE A 127 6.02 -22.75 -36.86
N GLU A 128 4.89 -23.46 -37.00
CA GLU A 128 4.72 -24.87 -36.62
C GLU A 128 4.92 -25.10 -35.11
N ASP A 129 4.46 -24.16 -34.30
CA ASP A 129 4.40 -24.27 -32.85
C ASP A 129 2.95 -24.49 -32.41
N LYS A 130 2.59 -25.77 -32.23
CA LYS A 130 1.23 -26.17 -31.87
C LYS A 130 0.92 -25.89 -30.41
N GLU A 131 1.94 -25.87 -29.56
CA GLU A 131 1.79 -25.64 -28.13
C GLU A 131 1.52 -24.16 -27.86
N ALA A 132 2.38 -23.26 -28.39
CA ALA A 132 2.14 -21.82 -28.30
C ALA A 132 0.79 -21.43 -28.90
N ALA A 133 0.42 -22.00 -30.05
CA ALA A 133 -0.90 -21.79 -30.64
C ALA A 133 -2.04 -22.19 -29.67
N GLN A 134 -1.93 -23.34 -29.01
CA GLN A 134 -2.93 -23.80 -28.05
C GLN A 134 -3.00 -22.92 -26.80
N GLN A 135 -1.86 -22.46 -26.30
CA GLN A 135 -1.77 -21.54 -25.16
C GLN A 135 -2.41 -20.18 -25.50
N VAL A 136 -2.14 -19.62 -26.70
CA VAL A 136 -2.78 -18.40 -27.21
C VAL A 136 -4.30 -18.56 -27.30
N ALA A 137 -4.78 -19.66 -27.88
CA ALA A 137 -6.21 -19.94 -28.00
C ALA A 137 -6.90 -20.02 -26.61
N THR A 138 -6.19 -20.56 -25.62
CA THR A 138 -6.66 -20.63 -24.22
C THR A 138 -6.72 -19.23 -23.60
N ALA A 139 -5.69 -18.40 -23.77
CA ALA A 139 -5.69 -17.03 -23.28
C ALA A 139 -6.83 -16.17 -23.89
N VAL A 140 -7.09 -16.33 -25.19
CA VAL A 140 -8.23 -15.67 -25.86
C VAL A 140 -9.57 -16.15 -25.29
N ARG A 141 -9.72 -17.47 -25.12
CA ARG A 141 -10.92 -18.06 -24.53
C ARG A 141 -11.19 -17.49 -23.15
N ASP A 142 -10.22 -17.53 -22.25
CA ASP A 142 -10.33 -17.03 -20.87
C ASP A 142 -10.78 -15.56 -20.86
N ALA A 143 -10.21 -14.74 -21.74
CA ALA A 143 -10.60 -13.33 -21.85
C ALA A 143 -12.05 -13.14 -22.29
N THR A 144 -12.56 -14.01 -23.16
CA THR A 144 -13.93 -13.99 -23.71
C THR A 144 -14.99 -14.60 -22.82
N THR A 145 -14.65 -15.61 -22.03
CA THR A 145 -15.61 -16.35 -21.21
C THR A 145 -15.69 -15.86 -19.77
N ASN A 146 -14.61 -15.29 -19.24
CA ASN A 146 -14.58 -14.87 -17.85
C ASN A 146 -15.43 -13.61 -17.63
N MET A 147 -16.12 -13.55 -16.49
CA MET A 147 -16.86 -12.36 -16.08
C MET A 147 -15.89 -11.33 -15.50
N GLY A 148 -16.03 -10.07 -15.93
CA GLY A 148 -15.19 -8.96 -15.48
C GLY A 148 -15.17 -7.82 -16.48
N ASP A 149 -14.36 -6.80 -16.20
CA ASP A 149 -14.13 -5.72 -17.16
C ASP A 149 -13.43 -6.26 -18.41
N ARG A 150 -14.12 -6.16 -19.55
CA ARG A 150 -13.67 -6.69 -20.84
C ARG A 150 -12.33 -6.09 -21.28
N ARG A 151 -12.08 -4.81 -21.01
CA ARG A 151 -10.83 -4.14 -21.37
C ARG A 151 -9.66 -4.72 -20.56
N VAL A 152 -9.88 -4.89 -19.25
CA VAL A 152 -8.88 -5.47 -18.36
C VAL A 152 -8.56 -6.92 -18.75
N LEU A 153 -9.58 -7.71 -19.07
CA LEU A 153 -9.39 -9.10 -19.53
C LEU A 153 -8.59 -9.17 -20.84
N MET A 154 -8.80 -8.21 -21.75
CA MET A 154 -8.01 -8.08 -22.98
C MET A 154 -6.54 -7.74 -22.71
N ASP A 155 -6.27 -6.82 -21.78
CA ASP A 155 -4.91 -6.47 -21.41
C ASP A 155 -4.17 -7.66 -20.76
N VAL A 156 -4.84 -8.42 -19.88
CA VAL A 156 -4.26 -9.64 -19.29
C VAL A 156 -3.98 -10.69 -20.37
N MET A 157 -4.88 -10.84 -21.34
CA MET A 157 -4.69 -11.73 -22.49
C MET A 157 -3.48 -11.32 -23.33
N MET A 158 -3.35 -10.04 -23.67
CA MET A 158 -2.22 -9.53 -24.45
C MET A 158 -0.87 -9.73 -23.73
N ALA A 159 -0.84 -9.56 -22.41
CA ALA A 159 0.36 -9.83 -21.62
C ALA A 159 0.73 -11.32 -21.63
N ARG A 160 -0.25 -12.21 -21.43
CA ARG A 160 -0.04 -13.66 -21.53
C ARG A 160 0.45 -14.06 -22.92
N VAL A 161 -0.13 -13.50 -23.97
CA VAL A 161 0.28 -13.75 -25.36
C VAL A 161 1.70 -13.26 -25.61
N SER A 162 2.06 -12.08 -25.09
CA SER A 162 3.43 -11.58 -25.18
C SER A 162 4.44 -12.52 -24.51
N ILE A 163 4.09 -13.07 -23.35
CA ILE A 163 4.91 -14.07 -22.62
C ILE A 163 5.05 -15.37 -23.43
N ILE A 164 3.96 -15.86 -24.04
CA ILE A 164 3.98 -17.09 -24.85
C ILE A 164 4.89 -16.91 -26.08
N LEU A 165 4.84 -15.73 -26.72
CA LEU A 165 5.62 -15.43 -27.92
C LEU A 165 7.10 -15.13 -27.64
N ASP A 166 7.42 -14.64 -26.44
CA ASP A 166 8.78 -14.28 -25.99
C ASP A 166 8.99 -14.71 -24.52
N PRO A 167 9.14 -16.03 -24.25
CA PRO A 167 9.25 -16.57 -22.88
C PRO A 167 10.43 -16.04 -22.08
N THR A 168 11.54 -15.72 -22.77
CA THR A 168 12.77 -15.18 -22.18
C THR A 168 12.80 -13.66 -22.14
N GLY A 169 11.76 -13.00 -22.67
CA GLY A 169 11.63 -11.56 -22.67
C GLY A 169 11.06 -10.99 -21.37
N PRO A 170 11.01 -9.66 -21.25
CA PRO A 170 10.39 -9.00 -20.12
C PRO A 170 8.89 -9.26 -20.06
N ILE A 171 8.31 -9.12 -18.87
CA ILE A 171 6.87 -8.97 -18.69
C ILE A 171 6.46 -7.67 -19.38
N ARG A 172 5.47 -7.74 -20.27
CA ARG A 172 4.91 -6.59 -20.98
C ARG A 172 3.43 -6.44 -20.65
N TYR A 173 3.02 -5.25 -20.24
CA TYR A 173 1.63 -4.95 -19.89
C TYR A 173 1.34 -3.48 -20.17
N LYS A 174 0.54 -3.18 -21.20
CA LYS A 174 0.30 -1.81 -21.68
C LYS A 174 1.63 -1.12 -22.04
N ASN A 175 1.95 -0.01 -21.35
CA ASN A 175 3.20 0.75 -21.51
C ASN A 175 4.32 0.29 -20.55
N PHE A 176 4.11 -0.77 -19.77
CA PHE A 176 5.11 -1.31 -18.86
C PHE A 176 5.86 -2.48 -19.50
N ALA A 177 7.20 -2.46 -19.36
CA ALA A 177 8.06 -3.59 -19.70
C ALA A 177 9.21 -3.71 -18.68
N ALA A 178 9.30 -4.84 -17.98
CA ALA A 178 10.45 -5.13 -17.12
C ALA A 178 10.69 -6.64 -17.00
N MET A 179 11.94 -7.02 -16.81
CA MET A 179 12.25 -8.39 -16.37
C MET A 179 11.72 -8.60 -14.94
N PRO A 180 11.27 -9.81 -14.58
CA PRO A 180 10.69 -10.06 -13.27
C PRO A 180 11.63 -9.75 -12.09
N ASP A 181 12.91 -10.05 -12.23
CA ASP A 181 13.98 -9.76 -11.27
C ASP A 181 14.30 -8.25 -11.18
N GLY A 182 14.13 -7.53 -12.29
CA GLY A 182 14.24 -6.07 -12.36
C GLY A 182 12.99 -5.30 -11.91
N PHE A 183 11.90 -5.98 -11.56
CA PHE A 183 10.61 -5.35 -11.26
C PHE A 183 10.69 -4.34 -10.09
N GLY A 184 11.36 -4.73 -8.99
CA GLY A 184 11.54 -3.88 -7.82
C GLY A 184 12.32 -2.60 -8.12
N ASN A 185 13.40 -2.72 -8.90
CA ASN A 185 14.21 -1.57 -9.33
C ASN A 185 13.42 -0.64 -10.25
N ALA A 186 12.66 -1.19 -11.19
CA ALA A 186 11.81 -0.40 -12.07
C ALA A 186 10.73 0.37 -11.27
N LEU A 187 10.16 -0.25 -10.24
CA LEU A 187 9.22 0.42 -9.33
C LEU A 187 9.91 1.58 -8.57
N ALA A 188 11.13 1.36 -8.09
CA ALA A 188 11.90 2.39 -7.38
C ALA A 188 12.18 3.61 -8.25
N VAL A 189 12.61 3.41 -9.50
CA VAL A 189 12.83 4.49 -10.47
C VAL A 189 11.52 5.24 -10.74
N MET A 190 10.43 4.52 -10.99
CA MET A 190 9.13 5.13 -11.28
C MET A 190 8.60 5.97 -10.11
N ILE A 191 8.79 5.53 -8.86
CA ILE A 191 8.43 6.31 -7.68
C ILE A 191 9.33 7.55 -7.55
N ALA A 192 10.65 7.40 -7.73
CA ALA A 192 11.60 8.50 -7.63
C ALA A 192 11.34 9.61 -8.65
N GLU A 193 10.89 9.24 -9.85
CA GLU A 193 10.51 10.19 -10.92
C GLU A 193 9.09 10.76 -10.76
N GLY A 194 8.32 10.33 -9.75
CA GLY A 194 6.93 10.75 -9.56
C GLY A 194 5.99 10.22 -10.64
N GLY A 195 6.34 9.11 -11.28
CA GLY A 195 5.59 8.47 -12.34
C GLY A 195 4.37 7.67 -11.85
N ASP A 196 3.62 7.12 -12.80
CA ASP A 196 2.42 6.34 -12.51
C ASP A 196 2.74 4.90 -12.11
N VAL A 197 2.53 4.58 -10.83
CA VAL A 197 2.75 3.25 -10.26
C VAL A 197 1.54 2.31 -10.41
N ARG A 198 0.39 2.79 -10.93
CA ARG A 198 -0.83 1.96 -11.06
C ARG A 198 -0.59 0.73 -11.92
N VAL A 199 0.21 0.87 -12.97
CA VAL A 199 0.55 -0.26 -13.86
C VAL A 199 1.29 -1.38 -13.13
N PHE A 200 2.16 -1.04 -12.16
CA PHE A 200 2.87 -2.03 -11.33
C PHE A 200 1.89 -2.78 -10.42
N ALA A 201 0.98 -2.05 -9.78
CA ALA A 201 -0.05 -2.66 -8.93
C ALA A 201 -0.97 -3.58 -9.75
N GLU A 202 -1.34 -3.18 -10.97
CA GLU A 202 -2.13 -4.02 -11.89
C GLU A 202 -1.37 -5.28 -12.27
N VAL A 203 -0.09 -5.19 -12.67
CA VAL A 203 0.75 -6.35 -13.02
C VAL A 203 0.79 -7.38 -11.89
N ILE A 204 0.99 -6.93 -10.64
CA ILE A 204 1.02 -7.82 -9.46
C ILE A 204 -0.37 -8.40 -9.17
N LEU A 205 -1.41 -7.57 -9.08
CA LEU A 205 -2.76 -7.99 -8.71
C LEU A 205 -3.39 -8.93 -9.74
N ARG A 206 -3.01 -8.81 -11.01
CA ARG A 206 -3.44 -9.68 -12.11
C ARG A 206 -2.56 -10.91 -12.31
N GLU A 207 -1.57 -11.13 -11.44
CA GLU A 207 -0.70 -12.31 -11.43
C GLU A 207 0.05 -12.53 -12.76
N ILE A 208 0.34 -11.46 -13.51
CA ILE A 208 1.10 -11.54 -14.77
C ILE A 208 2.48 -12.21 -14.57
N PRO A 209 3.25 -11.92 -13.48
CA PRO A 209 4.51 -12.59 -13.23
C PRO A 209 4.37 -14.10 -13.04
N SER A 210 3.26 -14.59 -12.49
CA SER A 210 3.00 -16.03 -12.36
C SER A 210 2.87 -16.70 -13.72
N HIS A 211 2.27 -16.03 -14.71
CA HIS A 211 2.24 -16.53 -16.08
C HIS A 211 3.62 -16.58 -16.72
N TRP A 212 4.48 -15.59 -16.44
CA TRP A 212 5.86 -15.58 -16.93
C TRP A 212 6.67 -16.73 -16.35
N ILE A 213 6.57 -16.95 -15.04
CA ILE A 213 7.27 -18.04 -14.33
C ILE A 213 6.81 -19.42 -14.84
N ALA A 214 5.51 -19.59 -15.07
CA ALA A 214 4.94 -20.84 -15.58
C ALA A 214 5.38 -21.18 -17.01
N GLN A 215 5.87 -20.19 -17.77
CA GLN A 215 6.37 -20.39 -19.13
C GLN A 215 7.85 -20.80 -19.18
N GLN A 216 8.56 -20.79 -18.06
CA GLN A 216 9.97 -21.15 -18.04
C GLN A 216 10.14 -22.68 -18.13
N ASP A 217 10.96 -23.13 -19.07
CA ASP A 217 11.14 -24.57 -19.39
C ASP A 217 11.81 -25.35 -18.25
N GLU A 218 12.63 -24.68 -17.43
CA GLU A 218 13.42 -25.30 -16.38
C GLU A 218 13.01 -24.82 -14.98
N TYR A 219 12.94 -25.77 -14.05
CA TYR A 219 12.83 -25.44 -12.64
C TYR A 219 14.10 -24.75 -12.16
N SER A 220 13.95 -23.53 -11.64
CA SER A 220 15.01 -22.80 -10.96
C SER A 220 14.57 -22.44 -9.54
N ALA A 221 15.49 -22.60 -8.57
CA ALA A 221 15.29 -22.12 -7.21
C ALA A 221 15.06 -20.59 -7.18
N GLU A 222 15.59 -19.87 -8.16
CA GLU A 222 15.38 -18.43 -8.32
C GLU A 222 13.94 -18.10 -8.71
N TYR A 223 13.35 -18.86 -9.64
CA TYR A 223 11.96 -18.70 -10.03
C TYR A 223 10.99 -19.03 -8.88
N SER A 224 11.32 -20.02 -8.05
CA SER A 224 10.56 -20.31 -6.82
C SER A 224 10.58 -19.14 -5.85
N LYS A 225 11.75 -18.51 -5.63
CA LYS A 225 11.88 -17.30 -4.79
C LYS A 225 11.12 -16.12 -5.37
N LEU A 226 11.23 -15.92 -6.69
CA LEU A 226 10.53 -14.87 -7.41
C LEU A 226 9.01 -15.01 -7.30
N SER A 227 8.49 -16.24 -7.42
CA SER A 227 7.06 -16.54 -7.22
C SER A 227 6.59 -16.21 -5.81
N ALA A 228 7.41 -16.53 -4.78
CA ALA A 228 7.11 -16.15 -3.40
C ALA A 228 7.08 -14.63 -3.24
N HIS A 229 8.09 -13.90 -3.75
CA HIS A 229 8.11 -12.44 -3.69
C HIS A 229 6.89 -11.78 -4.34
N PHE A 230 6.46 -12.23 -5.52
CA PHE A 230 5.26 -11.66 -6.16
C PHE A 230 3.97 -11.97 -5.40
N ARG A 231 3.90 -13.13 -4.73
CA ARG A 231 2.78 -13.48 -3.85
C ARG A 231 2.74 -12.55 -2.64
N ASP A 232 3.87 -12.36 -1.97
CA ASP A 232 3.99 -11.48 -0.81
C ASP A 232 3.63 -10.03 -1.19
N MET A 233 4.15 -9.53 -2.31
CA MET A 233 3.78 -8.20 -2.83
C MET A 233 2.28 -8.08 -3.09
N ARG A 234 1.63 -9.12 -3.61
CA ARG A 234 0.18 -9.11 -3.84
C ARG A 234 -0.59 -9.00 -2.52
N GLU A 235 -0.18 -9.75 -1.49
CA GLU A 235 -0.77 -9.65 -0.15
C GLU A 235 -0.60 -8.24 0.44
N LEU A 236 0.58 -7.65 0.28
CA LEU A 236 0.86 -6.28 0.72
C LEU A 236 0.01 -5.23 -0.03
N LEU A 237 -0.20 -5.40 -1.35
CA LEU A 237 -1.06 -4.50 -2.12
C LEU A 237 -2.53 -4.55 -1.72
N GLN A 238 -3.01 -5.72 -1.28
CA GLN A 238 -4.38 -5.87 -0.78
C GLN A 238 -4.59 -5.14 0.56
N GLN A 239 -3.51 -4.87 1.31
CA GLN A 239 -3.53 -4.05 2.51
C GLN A 239 -3.51 -2.56 2.13
N THR A 240 -4.69 -1.97 1.91
CA THR A 240 -4.81 -0.58 1.43
C THR A 240 -4.47 0.48 2.49
N GLY A 241 -4.41 0.09 3.77
CA GLY A 241 -4.06 0.96 4.89
C GLY A 241 -2.59 1.40 4.92
N LEU A 242 -2.26 2.25 5.89
CA LEU A 242 -0.88 2.58 6.28
C LEU A 242 -0.10 1.31 6.64
N GLY A 243 1.14 1.22 6.16
CA GLY A 243 2.03 0.06 6.37
C GLY A 243 1.98 -1.01 5.28
N GLY A 244 0.93 -0.98 4.43
CA GLY A 244 0.78 -1.83 3.25
C GLY A 244 0.86 -1.02 1.95
N GLY A 245 0.31 -1.57 0.87
CA GLY A 245 0.24 -0.92 -0.43
C GLY A 245 1.54 -0.97 -1.24
N ILE A 246 1.57 -0.21 -2.34
CA ILE A 246 2.68 -0.21 -3.29
C ILE A 246 3.96 0.36 -2.67
N GLU A 247 3.80 1.28 -1.71
CA GLU A 247 4.91 1.83 -0.92
C GLU A 247 5.59 0.73 -0.10
N ARG A 248 4.83 -0.24 0.41
CA ARG A 248 5.42 -1.37 1.14
C ARG A 248 6.14 -2.32 0.19
N CYS A 249 5.59 -2.58 -0.99
CA CYS A 249 6.26 -3.36 -2.04
C CYS A 249 7.61 -2.74 -2.45
N LEU A 250 7.69 -1.40 -2.56
CA LEU A 250 8.95 -0.70 -2.84
C LEU A 250 10.04 -1.09 -1.84
N TYR A 251 9.76 -0.97 -0.54
CA TYR A 251 10.79 -1.18 0.49
C TYR A 251 11.14 -2.65 0.73
N GLU A 252 10.19 -3.58 0.51
CA GLU A 252 10.47 -5.03 0.56
C GLU A 252 11.32 -5.50 -0.62
N THR A 253 11.13 -4.91 -1.80
CA THR A 253 11.90 -5.28 -2.99
C THR A 253 13.23 -4.56 -3.12
N ASN A 254 13.41 -3.42 -2.44
CA ASN A 254 14.62 -2.61 -2.51
C ASN A 254 15.16 -2.33 -1.11
N ALA A 255 16.13 -3.16 -0.69
CA ALA A 255 16.78 -3.04 0.61
C ALA A 255 17.55 -1.72 0.80
N ASP A 256 18.00 -1.10 -0.28
CA ASP A 256 18.88 0.08 -0.21
C ASP A 256 18.18 1.41 -0.56
N VAL A 257 16.85 1.40 -0.67
CA VAL A 257 16.07 2.61 -0.92
C VAL A 257 15.81 3.36 0.40
N PRO A 258 16.19 4.65 0.52
CA PRO A 258 15.85 5.46 1.68
C PRO A 258 14.33 5.72 1.75
N CYS A 259 13.85 6.17 2.89
CA CYS A 259 12.45 6.56 3.05
C CYS A 259 12.11 7.69 2.07
N MET A 260 11.13 7.43 1.19
CA MET A 260 10.65 8.36 0.16
C MET A 260 9.53 9.28 0.67
N SER A 261 9.29 9.32 1.99
CA SER A 261 8.29 10.21 2.57
C SER A 261 8.69 11.68 2.39
N PRO A 262 7.80 12.54 1.87
CA PRO A 262 8.04 13.99 1.81
C PRO A 262 8.33 14.62 3.18
N LEU A 263 7.91 13.99 4.27
CA LEU A 263 8.16 14.47 5.64
C LEU A 263 9.64 14.42 6.01
N VAL A 264 10.43 13.52 5.41
CA VAL A 264 11.84 13.27 5.75
C VAL A 264 12.77 13.25 4.54
N ALA A 265 12.28 13.65 3.36
CA ALA A 265 13.03 13.60 2.11
C ALA A 265 14.35 14.40 2.16
N GLU A 266 14.37 15.54 2.86
CA GLU A 266 15.58 16.37 3.00
C GLU A 266 16.70 15.71 3.82
N GLU A 267 16.37 14.71 4.65
CA GLU A 267 17.28 14.09 5.63
C GLU A 267 17.85 12.75 5.14
N TYR A 268 17.46 12.28 3.95
CA TYR A 268 17.92 11.02 3.33
C TYR A 268 17.89 9.82 4.32
N VAL A 269 16.72 9.52 4.87
CA VAL A 269 16.57 8.52 5.93
C VAL A 269 16.73 7.09 5.37
N TYR A 270 17.92 6.52 5.53
CA TYR A 270 18.23 5.15 5.09
C TYR A 270 17.96 4.08 6.16
N GLU A 271 18.13 4.42 7.44
CA GLU A 271 17.97 3.48 8.55
C GLU A 271 16.80 3.89 9.46
N ILE A 272 16.09 2.91 10.03
CA ILE A 272 14.92 3.16 10.89
C ILE A 272 15.24 4.04 12.10
N LYS A 273 16.45 3.95 12.66
CA LYS A 273 16.89 4.76 13.81
C LYS A 273 16.97 6.25 13.51
N SER A 274 17.08 6.64 12.24
CA SER A 274 17.20 8.04 11.83
C SER A 274 15.83 8.72 11.65
N ILE A 275 14.72 7.95 11.63
CA ILE A 275 13.37 8.46 11.41
C ILE A 275 13.00 9.53 12.44
N LEU A 276 13.22 9.25 13.74
CA LEU A 276 12.77 10.16 14.79
C LEU A 276 13.55 11.48 14.80
N ALA A 277 14.85 11.42 14.53
CA ALA A 277 15.66 12.62 14.37
C ALA A 277 15.16 13.46 13.17
N ALA A 278 14.90 12.81 12.03
CA ALA A 278 14.41 13.49 10.83
C ALA A 278 13.02 14.12 11.03
N LEU A 279 12.06 13.38 11.61
CA LEU A 279 10.73 13.92 11.94
C LEU A 279 10.80 15.08 12.93
N ASN A 280 11.72 15.01 13.89
CA ASN A 280 11.93 16.07 14.87
C ASN A 280 12.45 17.36 14.21
N THR A 281 13.29 17.26 13.18
CA THR A 281 13.70 18.40 12.36
C THR A 281 12.53 18.90 11.50
N ALA A 282 11.80 17.99 10.85
CA ALA A 282 10.66 18.29 9.98
C ALA A 282 9.53 19.04 10.69
N ALA A 283 9.30 18.73 11.98
CA ALA A 283 8.31 19.38 12.83
C ALA A 283 8.42 20.92 12.89
N ARG A 284 9.58 21.50 12.54
CA ARG A 284 9.79 22.96 12.50
C ARG A 284 9.17 23.65 11.29
N LYS A 285 8.91 22.91 10.21
CA LYS A 285 8.51 23.44 8.90
C LYS A 285 7.08 23.08 8.51
N ILE A 286 6.46 22.16 9.24
CA ILE A 286 5.19 21.51 8.88
C ILE A 286 4.02 22.12 9.66
N ASP A 287 2.80 22.05 9.10
CA ASP A 287 1.56 22.37 9.81
C ASP A 287 1.39 21.46 11.05
N PRO A 288 1.31 22.00 12.28
CA PRO A 288 1.11 21.21 13.49
C PRO A 288 -0.15 20.33 13.50
N LYS A 289 -1.13 20.60 12.62
CA LYS A 289 -2.36 19.79 12.48
C LYS A 289 -2.21 18.61 11.51
N SER A 290 -1.15 18.57 10.73
CA SER A 290 -0.89 17.46 9.82
C SER A 290 -0.44 16.20 10.57
N TRP A 291 -0.60 15.05 9.94
CA TRP A 291 -0.19 13.77 10.53
C TRP A 291 1.33 13.55 10.38
N PRO A 292 2.03 13.10 11.43
CA PRO A 292 3.47 12.86 11.39
C PRO A 292 3.87 11.54 10.73
N ILE A 293 2.90 10.80 10.17
CA ILE A 293 3.09 9.54 9.47
C ILE A 293 2.26 9.55 8.20
N ASP A 294 2.92 9.44 7.05
CA ASP A 294 2.28 9.22 5.75
C ASP A 294 2.41 7.76 5.29
N ARG A 295 1.95 7.46 4.08
CA ARG A 295 1.99 6.11 3.51
C ARG A 295 3.42 5.57 3.35
N HIS A 296 4.36 6.40 2.89
CA HIS A 296 5.76 6.00 2.72
C HIS A 296 6.44 5.77 4.05
N LEU A 297 6.21 6.62 5.05
CA LEU A 297 6.81 6.49 6.36
C LEU A 297 6.28 5.24 7.08
N ALA A 298 4.96 5.02 7.04
CA ALA A 298 4.35 3.81 7.60
C ALA A 298 4.89 2.54 6.92
N ALA A 299 4.94 2.52 5.59
CA ALA A 299 5.47 1.39 4.83
C ALA A 299 6.97 1.14 5.11
N PHE A 300 7.77 2.21 5.24
CA PHE A 300 9.19 2.11 5.56
C PHE A 300 9.42 1.56 6.98
N ILE A 301 8.72 2.11 7.98
CA ILE A 301 8.76 1.62 9.36
C ILE A 301 8.31 0.16 9.40
N ALA A 302 7.27 -0.20 8.66
CA ALA A 302 6.75 -1.55 8.69
C ALA A 302 7.72 -2.55 8.01
N SER A 303 8.47 -2.13 7.00
CA SER A 303 9.50 -2.93 6.31
C SER A 303 10.80 -3.08 7.10
N ARG A 304 11.25 -2.00 7.74
CA ARG A 304 12.55 -1.95 8.45
C ARG A 304 12.44 -2.11 9.95
N GLY A 305 11.21 -2.15 10.45
CA GLY A 305 10.89 -2.31 11.87
C GLY A 305 10.97 -3.74 12.34
N SER A 306 10.88 -3.88 13.66
CA SER A 306 10.79 -5.20 14.29
C SER A 306 9.37 -5.77 14.13
N SER A 307 9.28 -7.09 14.01
CA SER A 307 8.03 -7.87 13.96
C SER A 307 7.01 -7.48 15.03
N ASP A 308 7.50 -7.05 16.19
CA ASP A 308 6.71 -6.75 17.39
C ASP A 308 5.84 -5.49 17.21
N MET A 309 6.13 -4.68 16.17
CA MET A 309 5.42 -3.44 15.86
C MET A 309 4.16 -3.66 14.99
N SER A 310 3.91 -4.91 14.56
CA SER A 310 2.80 -5.25 13.66
C SER A 310 1.43 -4.83 14.24
N ARG A 311 1.23 -4.94 15.56
CA ARG A 311 -0.01 -4.54 16.23
C ARG A 311 -0.24 -3.03 16.17
N GLN A 312 0.80 -2.25 16.43
CA GLN A 312 0.76 -0.79 16.36
C GLN A 312 0.48 -0.35 14.92
N MET A 313 1.10 -1.00 13.94
CA MET A 313 0.89 -0.72 12.51
C MET A 313 -0.57 -0.95 12.09
N MET A 314 -1.18 -2.07 12.51
CA MET A 314 -2.61 -2.32 12.25
C MET A 314 -3.50 -1.23 12.88
N SER A 315 -3.15 -0.78 14.08
CA SER A 315 -3.93 0.22 14.82
C SER A 315 -3.88 1.62 14.20
N LEU A 316 -2.88 1.92 13.36
CA LEU A 316 -2.81 3.19 12.62
C LEU A 316 -4.01 3.40 11.68
N ASN A 317 -4.64 2.31 11.26
CA ASN A 317 -5.76 2.31 10.32
C ASN A 317 -7.13 2.36 11.02
N ASP A 318 -7.18 2.51 12.35
CA ASP A 318 -8.47 2.64 13.06
C ASP A 318 -9.16 3.95 12.64
N PRO A 319 -10.44 3.93 12.21
CA PRO A 319 -11.15 5.13 11.77
C PRO A 319 -11.46 6.11 12.91
N THR A 320 -11.31 5.67 14.16
CA THR A 320 -11.58 6.46 15.37
C THR A 320 -10.39 7.38 15.65
N PRO A 321 -10.55 8.73 15.57
CA PRO A 321 -9.42 9.67 15.67
C PRO A 321 -8.55 9.48 16.92
N GLN A 322 -9.18 9.11 18.04
CA GLN A 322 -8.51 8.86 19.31
C GLN A 322 -7.60 7.65 19.24
N ARG A 323 -8.07 6.55 18.66
CA ARG A 323 -7.30 5.32 18.52
C ARG A 323 -6.19 5.47 17.50
N ALA A 324 -6.46 6.14 16.37
CA ALA A 324 -5.43 6.47 15.38
C ALA A 324 -4.32 7.34 15.98
N THR A 325 -4.68 8.40 16.73
CA THR A 325 -3.71 9.28 17.39
C THR A 325 -2.87 8.52 18.41
N LEU A 326 -3.51 7.65 19.21
CA LEU A 326 -2.82 6.84 20.20
C LEU A 326 -1.90 5.80 19.54
N ALA A 327 -2.31 5.21 18.41
CA ALA A 327 -1.51 4.27 17.64
C ALA A 327 -0.26 4.93 17.06
N VAL A 328 -0.38 6.13 16.49
CA VAL A 328 0.77 6.92 16.02
C VAL A 328 1.73 7.21 17.17
N LEU A 329 1.21 7.69 18.30
CA LEU A 329 2.03 7.98 19.48
C LEU A 329 2.70 6.72 20.04
N SER A 330 1.98 5.59 20.10
CA SER A 330 2.50 4.30 20.54
C SER A 330 3.62 3.79 19.63
N LEU A 331 3.46 3.91 18.31
CA LEU A 331 4.47 3.53 17.32
C LEU A 331 5.73 4.38 17.47
N LEU A 332 5.61 5.71 17.51
CA LEU A 332 6.76 6.61 17.61
C LEU A 332 7.43 6.53 18.98
N ALA A 333 6.67 6.34 20.07
CA ALA A 333 7.22 6.07 21.40
C ALA A 333 8.00 4.75 21.44
N SER A 334 7.48 3.70 20.78
CA SER A 334 8.17 2.41 20.67
C SER A 334 9.48 2.54 19.90
N LEU A 335 9.49 3.34 18.82
CA LEU A 335 10.72 3.67 18.09
C LEU A 335 11.69 4.46 18.96
N GLN A 336 11.21 5.43 19.75
CA GLN A 336 12.06 6.27 20.58
C GLN A 336 12.75 5.45 21.65
N TRP A 337 12.01 4.56 22.29
CA TRP A 337 12.54 3.66 23.29
C TRP A 337 13.62 2.71 22.72
N ARG A 338 13.48 2.27 21.46
CA ARG A 338 14.44 1.33 20.84
C ARG A 338 15.65 2.01 20.21
N THR A 339 15.46 3.18 19.61
CA THR A 339 16.45 3.77 18.69
C THR A 339 16.92 5.16 19.10
N GLY A 340 16.24 5.81 20.04
CA GLY A 340 16.45 7.22 20.34
C GLY A 340 15.97 8.15 19.22
N PRO A 341 16.28 9.46 19.28
CA PRO A 341 16.97 10.13 20.38
C PRO A 341 16.12 10.16 21.67
N GLU A 342 16.78 10.27 22.83
CA GLU A 342 16.07 10.38 24.13
C GLU A 342 15.13 11.59 24.18
N GLU A 343 15.50 12.67 23.49
CA GLU A 343 14.73 13.91 23.44
C GLU A 343 14.37 14.28 21.99
N ALA A 344 13.08 14.29 21.70
CA ALA A 344 12.53 14.68 20.40
C ALA A 344 11.58 15.88 20.56
N HIS A 345 12.11 17.03 20.99
CA HIS A 345 11.32 18.23 21.36
C HIS A 345 10.33 18.71 20.28
N GLY A 346 10.78 18.78 19.02
CA GLY A 346 9.95 19.17 17.88
C GLY A 346 8.83 18.17 17.61
N LEU A 347 9.17 16.88 17.55
CA LEU A 347 8.18 15.82 17.33
C LEU A 347 7.21 15.69 18.50
N ALA A 348 7.69 15.84 19.74
CA ALA A 348 6.85 15.84 20.93
C ALA A 348 5.87 17.02 20.92
N SER A 349 6.31 18.21 20.49
CA SER A 349 5.44 19.36 20.31
C SER A 349 4.38 19.13 19.22
N TRP A 350 4.77 18.51 18.11
CA TRP A 350 3.85 18.16 17.03
C TRP A 350 2.78 17.18 17.52
N LEU A 351 3.18 16.07 18.14
CA LEU A 351 2.25 15.08 18.70
C LEU A 351 1.41 15.67 19.84
N GLY A 352 1.98 16.52 20.69
CA GLY A 352 1.26 17.23 21.75
C GLY A 352 0.13 18.12 21.23
N GLY A 353 0.23 18.62 19.99
CA GLY A 353 -0.85 19.33 19.31
C GLY A 353 -1.98 18.41 18.82
N LEU A 354 -1.69 17.13 18.59
CA LEU A 354 -2.63 16.14 18.02
C LEU A 354 -3.39 15.32 19.06
N VAL A 355 -2.95 15.28 20.32
CA VAL A 355 -3.55 14.42 21.37
C VAL A 355 -4.94 14.86 21.86
N GLY A 356 -5.45 15.99 21.39
CA GLY A 356 -6.77 16.53 21.78
C GLY A 356 -7.93 15.51 21.75
N PRO A 357 -8.11 14.72 20.66
CA PRO A 357 -9.14 13.68 20.62
C PRO A 357 -8.99 12.66 21.75
N VAL A 358 -7.75 12.27 22.10
CA VAL A 358 -7.48 11.29 23.16
C VAL A 358 -7.91 11.87 24.52
N ILE A 359 -7.58 13.12 24.81
CA ILE A 359 -8.02 13.81 26.04
C ILE A 359 -9.56 13.85 26.09
N LEU A 360 -10.20 14.25 24.99
CA LEU A 360 -11.66 14.38 24.91
C LEU A 360 -12.41 13.06 25.10
N SER A 361 -11.74 11.91 24.92
CA SER A 361 -12.35 10.60 25.15
C SER A 361 -12.51 10.20 26.62
N TYR A 362 -11.85 10.88 27.56
CA TYR A 362 -12.13 10.68 28.99
C TYR A 362 -13.46 11.35 29.34
N HIS A 363 -14.27 10.78 30.22
CA HIS A 363 -15.52 11.36 30.71
C HIS A 363 -15.29 12.52 31.70
N SER A 364 -14.33 12.40 32.63
CA SER A 364 -14.10 13.38 33.68
C SER A 364 -13.45 14.67 33.17
N ARG A 365 -14.15 15.81 33.33
CA ARG A 365 -13.61 17.15 33.04
C ARG A 365 -12.37 17.47 33.87
N THR A 366 -12.28 16.94 35.09
CA THR A 366 -11.13 17.15 35.97
C THR A 366 -9.91 16.41 35.44
N ARG A 367 -10.06 15.14 35.01
CA ARG A 367 -8.98 14.37 34.37
C ARG A 367 -8.51 15.02 33.08
N ARG A 368 -9.43 15.46 32.22
CA ARG A 368 -9.11 16.21 30.99
C ARG A 368 -8.21 17.42 31.28
N ARG A 369 -8.62 18.27 32.23
CA ARG A 369 -7.85 19.46 32.62
C ARG A 369 -6.49 19.12 33.25
N ALA A 370 -6.39 18.01 33.98
CA ALA A 370 -5.12 17.56 34.53
C ALA A 370 -4.15 17.16 33.42
N MET A 371 -4.60 16.34 32.46
CA MET A 371 -3.81 15.96 31.28
C MET A 371 -3.40 17.18 30.45
N GLU A 372 -4.33 18.10 30.16
CA GLU A 372 -4.05 19.35 29.42
C GLU A 372 -2.95 20.21 30.09
N ARG A 373 -2.86 20.18 31.42
CA ARG A 373 -1.81 20.90 32.17
C ARG A 373 -0.46 20.18 32.14
N GLU A 374 -0.46 18.85 32.06
CA GLU A 374 0.76 18.06 32.10
C GLU A 374 1.43 17.93 30.73
N ILE A 375 0.66 17.89 29.64
CA ILE A 375 1.17 17.76 28.26
C ILE A 375 2.29 18.77 27.95
N PRO A 376 2.17 20.09 28.20
CA PRO A 376 3.23 21.04 27.92
C PRO A 376 4.56 20.73 28.64
N ARG A 377 4.50 20.12 29.84
CA ARG A 377 5.69 19.69 30.58
C ARG A 377 6.40 18.54 29.87
N LEU A 378 5.66 17.53 29.44
CA LEU A 378 6.20 16.36 28.74
C LEU A 378 6.71 16.73 27.34
N VAL A 379 6.01 17.63 26.65
CA VAL A 379 6.46 18.19 25.36
C VAL A 379 7.83 18.85 25.49
N ARG A 380 8.06 19.68 26.54
CA ARG A 380 9.36 20.32 26.79
C ARG A 380 10.48 19.34 27.16
N LYS A 381 10.13 18.14 27.62
CA LYS A 381 11.09 17.07 27.89
C LYS A 381 11.46 16.29 26.63
N GLY A 382 10.62 16.33 25.58
CA GLY A 382 10.85 15.59 24.35
C GLY A 382 10.65 14.07 24.48
N SER A 383 9.97 13.59 25.54
CA SER A 383 9.75 12.16 25.78
C SER A 383 8.38 11.73 25.26
N LEU A 384 8.37 11.04 24.11
CA LEU A 384 7.16 10.43 23.53
C LEU A 384 6.69 9.24 24.36
N VAL A 385 7.63 8.52 24.99
CA VAL A 385 7.31 7.41 25.90
C VAL A 385 6.49 7.88 27.09
N GLU A 386 6.85 9.01 27.71
CA GLU A 386 6.08 9.55 28.83
C GLU A 386 4.76 10.17 28.37
N LEU A 387 4.75 10.84 27.22
CA LEU A 387 3.52 11.36 26.63
C LEU A 387 2.52 10.25 26.34
N TYR A 388 2.98 9.11 25.82
CA TYR A 388 2.17 7.92 25.59
C TYR A 388 1.61 7.35 26.89
N ARG A 389 2.47 7.14 27.90
CA ARG A 389 2.05 6.59 29.21
C ARG A 389 1.02 7.46 29.92
N LEU A 390 1.11 8.79 29.81
CA LEU A 390 0.11 9.70 30.38
C LEU A 390 -1.28 9.50 29.75
N LEU A 391 -1.33 9.20 28.45
CA LEU A 391 -2.56 9.16 27.67
C LEU A 391 -3.18 7.76 27.54
N ASP A 392 -2.36 6.71 27.70
CA ASP A 392 -2.75 5.30 27.65
C ASP A 392 -2.56 4.61 29.01
N ASP A 393 -3.23 5.14 30.03
CA ASP A 393 -3.30 4.50 31.36
C ASP A 393 -4.59 3.67 31.49
N PRO A 394 -4.50 2.32 31.46
CA PRO A 394 -5.67 1.45 31.52
C PRO A 394 -6.40 1.51 32.87
N ASP A 395 -5.68 1.78 33.96
CA ASP A 395 -6.27 1.88 35.28
C ASP A 395 -7.04 3.20 35.43
N GLU A 396 -6.49 4.30 34.96
CA GLU A 396 -7.20 5.58 34.95
C GLU A 396 -8.40 5.58 33.99
N ARG A 397 -8.29 4.91 32.85
CA ARG A 397 -9.43 4.67 31.93
C ARG A 397 -10.57 3.95 32.63
N ARG A 398 -10.26 2.81 33.27
CA ARG A 398 -11.25 2.01 33.99
C ARG A 398 -11.93 2.82 35.10
N LYS A 399 -11.15 3.55 35.91
CA LYS A 399 -11.72 4.40 36.98
C LYS A 399 -12.63 5.48 36.43
N ASP A 400 -12.25 6.11 35.32
CA ASP A 400 -13.06 7.14 34.68
C ASP A 400 -14.39 6.59 34.15
N ASP A 401 -14.39 5.39 33.59
CA ASP A 401 -15.61 4.70 33.14
C ASP A 401 -16.51 4.32 34.33
N GLU A 402 -15.94 3.77 35.40
CA GLU A 402 -16.68 3.39 36.62
C GLU A 402 -17.31 4.61 37.32
N GLU A 403 -16.55 5.69 37.48
CA GLU A 403 -17.05 6.93 38.08
C GLU A 403 -18.12 7.58 37.20
N PHE A 404 -17.97 7.54 35.88
CA PHE A 404 -18.99 8.05 34.97
C PHE A 404 -20.28 7.23 35.04
N ALA A 405 -20.17 5.90 35.11
CA ALA A 405 -21.32 5.02 35.30
C ALA A 405 -22.02 5.31 36.63
N TRP A 406 -21.26 5.53 37.71
CA TRP A 406 -21.83 5.90 38.99
C TRP A 406 -22.51 7.28 38.96
N ALA A 407 -21.88 8.29 38.36
CA ALA A 407 -22.46 9.62 38.22
C ALA A 407 -23.78 9.59 37.42
N LYS A 408 -23.85 8.75 36.38
CA LYS A 408 -25.09 8.53 35.61
C LYS A 408 -26.18 7.89 36.47
N ALA A 409 -25.83 6.90 37.30
CA ALA A 409 -26.77 6.27 38.21
C ALA A 409 -27.31 7.25 39.28
N GLN A 410 -26.44 8.09 39.85
CA GLN A 410 -26.83 9.14 40.79
C GLN A 410 -27.75 10.18 40.14
N TYR A 411 -27.40 10.63 38.93
CA TYR A 411 -28.25 11.57 38.18
C TYR A 411 -29.65 10.98 37.93
N LEU A 412 -29.73 9.73 37.48
CA LEU A 412 -31.01 9.05 37.27
C LEU A 412 -31.82 8.87 38.56
N ALA A 413 -31.15 8.61 39.69
CA ALA A 413 -31.81 8.54 40.99
C ALA A 413 -32.38 9.91 41.40
N ALA A 414 -31.61 10.98 41.25
CA ALA A 414 -32.04 12.35 41.55
C ALA A 414 -33.22 12.79 40.69
N VAL A 415 -33.21 12.47 39.38
CA VAL A 415 -34.34 12.76 38.47
C VAL A 415 -35.60 12.02 38.87
N ARG A 416 -35.49 10.77 39.34
CA ARG A 416 -36.65 10.02 39.86
C ARG A 416 -37.20 10.63 41.13
N GLU A 417 -36.31 11.01 42.06
CA GLU A 417 -36.70 11.69 43.30
C GLU A 417 -37.40 13.03 43.03
N GLU A 418 -36.90 13.81 42.07
CA GLU A 418 -37.56 15.04 41.63
C GLU A 418 -38.99 14.78 41.12
N ALA A 419 -39.18 13.77 40.28
CA ALA A 419 -40.49 13.39 39.77
C ALA A 419 -41.45 12.91 40.89
N ASP A 420 -40.93 12.12 41.83
CA ASP A 420 -41.70 11.64 42.98
C ASP A 420 -42.13 12.80 43.89
N LEU A 421 -41.24 13.75 44.17
CA LEU A 421 -41.54 14.96 44.95
C LEU A 421 -42.59 15.85 44.28
N GLN A 422 -42.51 16.04 42.95
CA GLN A 422 -43.52 16.80 42.19
C GLN A 422 -44.89 16.13 42.29
N SER A 423 -44.97 14.81 42.07
CA SER A 423 -46.24 14.06 42.17
C SER A 423 -46.80 14.02 43.60
N ALA A 424 -45.93 14.02 44.62
CA ALA A 424 -46.34 14.07 46.01
C ALA A 424 -46.87 15.47 46.38
N ASN A 425 -46.31 16.53 45.79
CA ASN A 425 -46.78 17.90 46.00
C ASN A 425 -48.17 18.10 45.39
N GLU A 426 -48.40 17.64 44.15
CA GLU A 426 -49.72 17.66 43.51
C GLU A 426 -50.78 16.94 44.36
N ARG A 427 -50.45 15.74 44.86
CA ARG A 427 -51.33 14.97 45.75
C ARG A 427 -51.60 15.69 47.08
N ARG A 428 -50.61 16.37 47.65
CA ARG A 428 -50.79 17.15 48.89
C ARG A 428 -51.68 18.36 48.68
N GLU A 429 -51.58 19.03 47.54
CA GLU A 429 -52.41 20.17 47.18
C GLU A 429 -53.88 19.77 47.03
N GLU A 430 -54.16 18.64 46.36
CA GLU A 430 -55.52 18.08 46.26
C GLU A 430 -56.11 17.73 47.64
N ILE A 431 -55.32 17.07 48.51
CA ILE A 431 -55.76 16.71 49.86
C ILE A 431 -56.02 17.96 50.70
N ALA A 432 -55.16 18.97 50.62
CA ALA A 432 -55.33 20.23 51.34
C ALA A 432 -56.59 20.99 50.89
N LEU A 433 -56.87 21.00 49.57
CA LEU A 433 -58.10 21.56 49.01
C LEU A 433 -59.35 20.83 49.55
N MET A 434 -59.36 19.49 49.53
CA MET A 434 -60.48 18.71 50.07
C MET A 434 -60.69 18.97 51.57
N MET A 435 -59.63 18.96 52.38
CA MET A 435 -59.72 19.24 53.81
C MET A 435 -60.20 20.67 54.10
N GLY A 436 -59.74 21.65 53.29
CA GLY A 436 -60.21 23.02 53.36
C GLY A 436 -61.71 23.14 53.05
N GLN A 437 -62.18 22.48 51.98
CA GLN A 437 -63.60 22.43 51.63
C GLN A 437 -64.46 21.79 52.72
N GLN A 438 -64.02 20.66 53.28
CA GLN A 438 -64.73 19.98 54.37
C GLN A 438 -64.80 20.85 55.64
N SER A 439 -63.70 21.48 56.01
CA SER A 439 -63.64 22.37 57.18
C SER A 439 -64.55 23.60 56.99
N ALA A 440 -64.54 24.21 55.80
CA ALA A 440 -65.43 25.32 55.47
C ALA A 440 -66.90 24.92 55.52
N ALA A 441 -67.25 23.74 54.99
CA ALA A 441 -68.61 23.21 55.07
C ALA A 441 -69.07 23.00 56.52
N LEU A 442 -68.20 22.42 57.36
CA LEU A 442 -68.50 22.15 58.77
C LEU A 442 -68.72 23.45 59.57
N ILE A 443 -67.84 24.44 59.37
CA ILE A 443 -67.99 25.78 59.95
C ILE A 443 -69.29 26.44 59.46
N SER A 444 -69.61 26.34 58.16
CA SER A 444 -70.84 26.89 57.60
C SER A 444 -72.10 26.25 58.21
N VAL A 445 -72.08 24.94 58.48
CA VAL A 445 -73.18 24.23 59.14
C VAL A 445 -73.32 24.65 60.60
N ILE A 446 -72.21 24.85 61.32
CA ILE A 446 -72.25 25.35 62.70
C ILE A 446 -72.84 26.77 62.74
N ILE A 447 -72.40 27.65 61.84
CA ILE A 447 -72.94 29.01 61.73
C ILE A 447 -74.43 28.98 61.36
N SER A 448 -74.85 28.11 60.43
CA SER A 448 -76.26 27.98 60.05
C SER A 448 -77.12 27.45 61.20
N LEU A 449 -76.66 26.44 61.95
CA LEU A 449 -77.34 25.95 63.14
C LEU A 449 -77.45 27.02 64.24
N PHE A 450 -76.38 27.80 64.44
CA PHE A 450 -76.37 28.87 65.43
C PHE A 450 -77.34 29.99 65.05
N THR A 451 -77.32 30.41 63.79
CA THR A 451 -78.25 31.44 63.26
C THR A 451 -79.71 30.96 63.29
N ILE A 452 -79.99 29.71 62.93
CA ILE A 452 -81.33 29.11 63.05
C ILE A 452 -81.78 29.06 64.51
N SER A 453 -80.92 28.60 65.43
CA SER A 453 -81.24 28.53 66.86
C SER A 453 -81.53 29.92 67.43
N MET A 454 -80.75 30.92 67.04
CA MET A 454 -80.96 32.31 67.43
C MET A 454 -82.29 32.86 66.87
N LEU A 455 -82.62 32.58 65.61
CA LEU A 455 -83.90 32.95 64.98
C LEU A 455 -85.11 32.28 65.66
N VAL A 456 -84.98 31.02 66.09
CA VAL A 456 -86.04 30.31 66.81
C VAL A 456 -86.25 30.91 68.21
N ILE A 457 -85.17 31.22 68.93
CA ILE A 457 -85.24 31.88 70.25
C ILE A 457 -85.95 33.23 70.15
N VAL A 458 -85.64 34.03 69.12
CA VAL A 458 -86.26 35.35 68.88
C VAL A 458 -87.74 35.25 68.49
N ARG A 459 -88.23 34.09 68.03
CA ARG A 459 -89.62 33.89 67.61
C ARG A 459 -90.52 33.28 68.69
N VAL A 460 -89.91 32.69 69.73
CA VAL A 460 -90.60 32.01 70.84
C VAL A 460 -90.74 32.92 72.08
N TRP A 461 -89.98 34.02 72.12
CA TRP A 461 -90.21 35.19 72.98
C TRP A 461 -90.99 36.26 72.21
#